data_AF-A0A847VHG6-F1
#
_entry.id   AF-A0A847VHG6-F1
#
_cell.length_a   1.000
_cell.length_b   1.000
_cell.length_c   1.000
_cell.angle_alpha   90.00
_cell.angle_beta   90.00
_cell.angle_gamma   90.00
#
_symmetry.space_group_name_H-M   'P 1'
#
loop_
_entity.id
_entity.type
_entity.pdbx_description
1 polymer ?
#
loop_
_entity_poly.entity_id
_entity_poly.type
_entity_poly.pdbx_seq_one_letter_code
_entity_poly.pdbx_strand_id
1 'polypeptide(L)'
;MTSAMLVTMVLCFALSVSVAVSIGLAALVGIQITNVNLLIAAKEMFSSINKFPLAAIPFFILAGNLMETGGISRRLVEFAKSLVGGVQGGLPMTCV
;
A
#
# COMPACT_ATOMS: atom_id res chain seq x y z
N MET A 1 -15.62 -3.40 26.32
CA MET A 1 -14.58 -3.38 25.28
C MET A 1 -14.92 -2.37 24.18
N THR A 2 -15.99 -2.55 23.42
CA THR A 2 -16.40 -1.64 22.32
C THR A 2 -16.68 -0.20 22.76
N SER A 3 -17.33 -0.01 23.90
CA SER A 3 -17.58 1.32 24.48
C SER A 3 -16.28 2.07 24.80
N ALA A 4 -15.30 1.39 25.41
CA ALA A 4 -14.00 1.99 25.74
C ALA A 4 -13.19 2.37 24.49
N MET A 5 -13.27 1.57 23.43
CA MET A 5 -12.62 1.86 22.13
C MET A 5 -13.25 3.09 21.47
N LEU A 6 -14.58 3.20 21.47
CA LEU A 6 -15.28 4.37 20.92
C LEU A 6 -14.95 5.65 21.68
N VAL A 7 -14.95 5.59 23.02
CA VAL A 7 -14.61 6.75 23.86
C VAL A 7 -13.18 7.22 23.58
N THR A 8 -12.21 6.30 23.51
CA THR A 8 -10.81 6.66 23.20
C THR A 8 -10.62 7.23 21.80
N MET A 9 -11.32 6.71 20.80
CA MET A 9 -11.29 7.28 19.44
C MET A 9 -11.86 8.70 19.40
N VAL A 10 -13.02 8.94 20.01
CA VAL A 10 -13.65 10.26 20.05
C VAL A 10 -12.76 11.27 20.77
N LEU A 11 -12.10 10.85 21.85
CA LEU A 11 -11.14 11.69 22.59
C LEU A 11 -9.91 12.03 21.76
N CYS A 12 -9.34 11.06 21.01
CA CYS A 12 -8.20 11.31 20.11
C CYS A 12 -8.57 12.22 18.94
N PHE A 13 -9.79 12.09 18.41
CA PHE A 13 -10.30 12.98 17.36
C PHE A 13 -10.50 14.41 17.86
N ALA A 14 -11.01 14.58 19.09
CA ALA A 14 -11.11 15.90 19.70
C ALA A 14 -9.73 16.57 19.88
N LEU A 15 -8.68 15.78 20.11
CA LEU A 15 -7.28 16.22 20.19
C LEU A 15 -6.61 16.39 18.81
N SER A 16 -7.36 16.28 17.71
CA SER A 16 -6.85 16.38 16.32
C SER A 16 -5.68 15.44 16.02
N VAL A 17 -5.65 14.27 16.66
CA VAL A 17 -4.65 13.23 16.39
C VAL A 17 -4.97 12.53 15.07
N SER A 18 -3.95 12.04 14.37
CA SER A 18 -4.15 11.29 13.12
C SER A 18 -5.09 10.08 13.33
N VAL A 19 -5.90 9.80 12.31
CA VAL A 19 -6.91 8.73 12.38
C VAL A 19 -6.26 7.36 12.62
N ALA A 20 -5.12 7.10 11.98
CA ALA A 20 -4.37 5.86 12.14
C ALA A 20 -3.90 5.64 13.60
N VAL A 21 -3.37 6.67 14.25
CA VAL A 21 -2.92 6.60 15.64
C VAL A 21 -4.11 6.43 16.59
N SER A 22 -5.23 7.09 16.30
CA SER A 22 -6.45 6.98 17.09
C SER A 22 -7.02 5.55 17.08
N ILE A 23 -7.04 4.88 15.92
CA ILE A 23 -7.51 3.49 15.78
C ILE A 23 -6.57 2.55 16.55
N GLY A 24 -5.26 2.74 16.41
CA GLY A 24 -4.25 1.93 17.11
C GLY A 24 -4.35 2.04 18.63
N LEU A 25 -4.47 3.26 19.17
CA LEU A 25 -4.62 3.49 20.60
C LEU A 25 -5.92 2.91 21.15
N ALA A 26 -7.03 3.08 20.44
CA ALA A 26 -8.31 2.48 20.84
C ALA A 26 -8.22 0.95 20.90
N ALA A 27 -7.57 0.31 19.92
CA ALA A 27 -7.33 -1.14 19.93
C ALA A 27 -6.48 -1.59 21.13
N LEU A 28 -5.40 -0.88 21.45
CA LEU A 28 -4.56 -1.20 22.61
C LEU A 28 -5.31 -1.06 23.95
N VAL A 29 -6.12 -0.02 24.10
CA VAL A 29 -6.96 0.18 25.29
C VAL A 29 -8.03 -0.90 25.40
N GLY A 30 -8.62 -1.31 24.28
CA GLY A 30 -9.56 -2.44 24.23
C GLY A 30 -8.95 -3.77 24.69
N ILE A 31 -7.71 -4.05 24.28
CA ILE A 31 -6.97 -5.27 24.68
C ILE A 31 -6.62 -5.26 26.17
N GLN A 32 -6.17 -4.12 26.69
CA GLN A 32 -5.85 -3.95 28.11
C GLN A 32 -7.07 -4.19 29.02
N ILE A 33 -8.24 -3.67 28.64
CA ILE A 33 -9.47 -3.82 29.45
C ILE A 33 -9.96 -5.27 29.49
N THR A 34 -9.73 -6.04 28.43
CA THR A 34 -10.14 -7.45 28.36
C THR A 34 -9.09 -8.39 29.00
N ASN A 35 -7.99 -7.87 29.57
CA ASN A 35 -6.87 -8.66 30.14
C ASN A 35 -6.31 -9.70 29.16
N VAL A 36 -6.41 -9.41 27.86
CA VAL A 36 -5.89 -10.30 26.82
C VAL A 36 -4.40 -10.05 26.67
N ASN A 37 -3.64 -11.11 26.39
CA ASN A 37 -2.21 -10.99 26.20
C ASN A 37 -1.88 -9.98 25.09
N LEU A 38 -1.11 -8.94 25.43
CA LEU A 38 -0.67 -7.88 24.53
C LEU A 38 0.08 -8.43 23.29
N LEU A 39 0.61 -9.65 23.41
CA LEU A 39 1.26 -10.39 22.33
C LEU A 39 0.33 -10.62 21.12
N ILE A 40 -0.99 -10.60 21.30
CA ILE A 40 -1.96 -10.68 20.19
C ILE A 40 -1.88 -9.44 19.30
N ALA A 41 -1.68 -8.24 19.86
CA ALA A 41 -1.52 -7.02 19.09
C ALA A 41 -0.28 -7.09 18.18
N ALA A 42 0.85 -7.54 18.73
CA ALA A 42 2.08 -7.72 17.97
C ALA A 42 1.92 -8.77 16.85
N LYS A 43 1.19 -9.86 17.10
CA LYS A 43 0.91 -10.90 16.12
C LYS A 43 0.03 -10.39 14.96
N GLU A 44 -1.03 -9.65 15.25
CA GLU A 44 -1.93 -9.03 14.26
C GLU A 44 -1.19 -8.00 13.39
N MET A 45 -0.34 -7.16 14.00
CA MET A 45 0.51 -6.22 13.27
C MET A 45 1.46 -6.93 12.31
N PHE A 46 2.12 -8.00 12.76
CA PHE A 46 3.02 -8.79 11.91
C PHE A 46 2.25 -9.50 10.78
N SER A 47 1.06 -10.04 11.07
CA SER A 47 0.20 -10.65 10.04
C SER A 47 -0.25 -9.65 8.98
N SER A 48 -0.50 -8.39 9.38
CA SER A 48 -0.89 -7.31 8.48
C SER A 48 0.24 -6.87 7.53
N ILE A 49 1.50 -6.97 7.96
CA ILE A 49 2.68 -6.66 7.13
C ILE A 49 2.94 -7.79 6.11
N ASN A 50 2.67 -9.04 6.48
CA ASN A 50 2.86 -10.21 5.61
C ASN A 50 1.79 -10.36 4.51
N LYS A 51 1.16 -9.28 4.06
CA LYS A 51 0.20 -9.37 2.97
C LYS A 51 0.91 -9.48 1.62
N PHE A 52 0.42 -10.40 0.81
CA PHE A 52 0.84 -10.70 -0.56
C PHE A 52 1.13 -9.45 -1.45
N PRO A 53 0.44 -8.30 -1.31
CA PRO A 53 0.77 -7.10 -2.08
C PRO A 53 2.18 -6.53 -1.83
N LEU A 54 2.75 -6.69 -0.63
CA LEU A 54 4.13 -6.23 -0.38
C LEU A 54 5.14 -7.06 -1.18
N ALA A 55 4.87 -8.34 -1.40
CA ALA A 55 5.68 -9.19 -2.26
C ALA A 55 5.55 -8.80 -3.75
N ALA A 56 4.46 -8.15 -4.15
CA ALA A 56 4.31 -7.69 -5.53
C ALA A 56 5.36 -6.62 -5.90
N ILE A 57 5.78 -5.78 -4.95
CA ILE A 57 6.77 -4.71 -5.19
C ILE A 57 8.10 -5.27 -5.75
N PRO A 58 8.81 -6.21 -5.08
CA PRO A 58 10.05 -6.76 -5.63
C PRO A 58 9.81 -7.55 -6.93
N PHE A 59 8.68 -8.23 -7.10
CA PHE A 59 8.37 -8.92 -8.36
C PHE A 59 8.15 -7.94 -9.52
N PHE A 60 7.50 -6.80 -9.28
CA PHE A 60 7.36 -5.75 -10.30
C PHE A 60 8.72 -5.13 -10.66
N ILE A 61 9.58 -4.88 -9.68
CA ILE A 61 10.95 -4.40 -9.91
C ILE A 61 11.75 -5.42 -10.73
N LEU A 62 11.67 -6.71 -10.38
CA LEU A 62 12.35 -7.78 -11.10
C LEU A 62 11.84 -7.90 -12.53
N ALA A 63 10.51 -7.89 -12.73
CA ALA A 63 9.90 -7.91 -14.04
C ALA A 63 10.33 -6.70 -14.89
N GLY A 64 10.37 -5.50 -14.29
CA GLY A 64 10.85 -4.29 -14.95
C GLY A 64 12.30 -4.41 -15.43
N ASN A 65 13.21 -4.86 -14.55
CA ASN A 65 14.62 -5.09 -14.92
C ASN A 65 14.77 -6.17 -16.01
N LEU A 66 13.95 -7.22 -15.95
CA LEU A 66 13.94 -8.27 -16.98
C LEU A 66 13.44 -7.73 -18.34
N MET A 67 12.41 -6.87 -18.34
CA MET A 67 11.88 -6.24 -19.55
C MET A 67 12.87 -5.24 -20.16
N GLU A 68 13.60 -4.50 -19.32
CA GLU A 68 14.68 -3.59 -19.75
C GLU A 68 15.85 -4.36 -20.36
N THR A 69 16.40 -5.33 -19.63
CA THR A 69 17.55 -6.13 -20.09
C THR A 69 17.20 -7.01 -21.29
N GLY A 70 15.99 -7.58 -21.32
CA GLY A 70 15.47 -8.38 -22.42
C GLY A 70 15.07 -7.57 -23.66
N GLY A 71 15.16 -6.24 -23.61
CA GLY A 71 14.78 -5.34 -24.70
C GLY A 71 13.28 -5.33 -25.03
N ILE A 72 12.45 -5.94 -24.19
CA ILE A 72 10.99 -5.98 -24.35
C ILE A 72 10.43 -4.56 -24.24
N SER A 73 10.91 -3.76 -23.29
CA SER A 73 10.49 -2.35 -23.15
C SER A 73 10.71 -1.57 -24.44
N ARG A 74 11.86 -1.76 -25.09
CA ARG A 74 12.20 -1.08 -26.36
C ARG A 74 11.33 -1.57 -27.51
N ARG A 75 11.11 -2.88 -27.63
CA ARG A 75 10.22 -3.46 -28.66
C ARG A 75 8.77 -2.98 -28.51
N LEU A 76 8.27 -2.86 -27.27
CA LEU A 76 6.94 -2.32 -26.99
C LEU A 76 6.83 -0.84 -27.41
N VAL A 77 7.85 -0.04 -27.12
CA VAL A 77 7.90 1.36 -27.54
C VAL A 77 7.96 1.48 -29.07
N GLU A 78 8.78 0.68 -29.75
CA GLU A 78 8.85 0.65 -31.22
C GLU A 78 7.53 0.21 -31.85
N PHE A 79 6.82 -0.75 -31.24
CA PHE A 79 5.47 -1.17 -31.65
C PHE A 79 4.42 -0.07 -31.45
N ALA A 80 4.41 0.61 -30.30
CA ALA A 80 3.51 1.75 -30.08
C ALA A 80 3.78 2.88 -31.08
N LYS A 81 5.07 3.15 -31.37
CA LYS A 81 5.48 4.13 -32.38
C LYS A 81 5.06 3.73 -33.79
N SER A 82 5.06 2.45 -34.16
CA SER A 82 4.61 2.05 -35.50
C SER A 82 3.09 2.24 -35.71
N LEU A 83 2.31 2.16 -34.63
CA LEU A 83 0.86 2.39 -34.68
C LEU A 83 0.50 3.88 -34.74
N VAL A 84 1.21 4.74 -34.01
CA VAL A 84 0.83 6.16 -33.83
C VAL A 84 1.79 7.13 -34.55
N GLY A 85 2.95 6.67 -35.00
CA GLY A 85 4.04 7.51 -35.53
C GLY A 85 3.75 8.21 -36.86
N GLY A 86 2.75 7.75 -37.62
CA GLY A 86 2.29 8.43 -38.83
C GLY A 86 1.36 9.63 -38.57
N VAL A 87 0.91 9.82 -37.33
CA VAL A 87 -0.01 10.90 -36.94
C VAL A 87 0.81 12.08 -36.40
N GLN A 88 0.56 13.28 -36.92
CA GLN A 88 1.23 14.51 -36.51
C GLN A 88 0.97 14.74 -35.00
N GLY A 89 2.01 14.65 -34.16
CA GLY A 89 1.89 14.66 -32.68
C GLY A 89 1.91 13.28 -31.99
N GLY A 90 2.21 12.19 -32.71
CA GLY A 90 2.19 10.82 -32.15
C GLY A 90 3.30 10.48 -31.14
N LEU A 91 4.44 11.18 -31.18
CA LEU A 91 5.56 10.99 -30.23
C LEU A 91 5.19 11.36 -28.77
N PRO A 92 4.60 12.52 -28.47
CA PRO A 92 4.09 12.82 -27.12
C PRO A 92 2.85 12.01 -26.72
N MET A 93 2.15 11.37 -27.68
CA MET A 93 1.03 10.46 -27.37
C MET A 93 1.50 9.04 -27.01
N THR A 94 2.73 8.66 -27.39
CA THR A 94 3.31 7.33 -27.14
C THR A 94 4.29 7.30 -25.98
N CYS A 95 4.66 8.46 -25.42
CA CYS A 95 5.49 8.58 -24.22
C CYS A 95 4.71 9.29 -23.12
N VAL A 96 4.49 8.58 -22.00
CA VAL A 96 4.23 9.18 -20.67
C VAL A 96 5.53 9.14 -19.91
#